data_AF-A0A8H2VS83-F1
#
_entry.id   AF-A0A8H2VS83-F1
#
_cell.length_a   1.000
_cell.length_b   1.000
_cell.length_c   1.000
_cell.angle_alpha   90.00
_cell.angle_beta   90.00
_cell.angle_gamma   90.00
#
_symmetry.space_group_name_H-M   'P 1'
#
loop_
_entity.id
_entity.type
_entity.pdbx_description
1 polymer ?
#
loop_
_entity_poly.entity_id
_entity_poly.type
_entity_poly.pdbx_seq_one_letter_code
_entity_poly.pdbx_strand_id
1 'polypeptide(L)'
;MYFSLKIPTLRADLLRYLILYAYGGVWFDLDVSCRDIPMYRWVLEERRGAASLVLGLEFDCEWQDYGILYLQFASWAIMAKAGSVHLLRVIEDIVVVLNGIAGRNNVSVEGLQLSMISDVVDATGPKKMTLGIVKSLDRILGRKLDDRDIGELRRARLIHDALILPRNTFTGTQNVFKKEKGDVFVNHHYAGSLKDTFGGEAEKGSERDREIKEEKRVEREGILGKRRRLIDTIF
;
A
#
# COMPACT_ATOMS: atom_id res chain seq x y z
N MET A 1 14.99 -14.41 -7.81
CA MET A 1 14.36 -13.08 -7.71
C MET A 1 14.80 -12.34 -6.45
N TYR A 2 14.33 -12.72 -5.25
CA TYR A 2 14.59 -11.94 -4.01
C TYR A 2 16.07 -11.60 -3.76
N PHE A 3 16.98 -12.58 -3.81
CA PHE A 3 18.41 -12.34 -3.57
C PHE A 3 19.12 -11.52 -4.66
N SER A 4 18.53 -11.44 -5.85
CA SER A 4 19.04 -10.63 -6.96
C SER A 4 18.66 -9.16 -6.79
N LEU A 5 17.55 -8.85 -6.12
CA LEU A 5 17.04 -7.49 -5.97
C LEU A 5 17.89 -6.68 -4.98
N LYS A 6 18.63 -5.68 -5.47
CA LYS A 6 19.56 -4.89 -4.64
C LYS A 6 18.96 -3.62 -4.05
N ILE A 7 17.87 -3.11 -4.61
CA ILE A 7 17.19 -1.90 -4.13
C ILE A 7 16.47 -2.23 -2.81
N PRO A 8 16.89 -1.66 -1.65
CA PRO A 8 16.39 -2.04 -0.33
C PRO A 8 14.88 -1.91 -0.19
N THR A 9 14.27 -0.82 -0.67
CA THR A 9 12.81 -0.62 -0.57
C THR A 9 12.03 -1.71 -1.30
N LEU A 10 12.38 -2.00 -2.56
CA LEU A 10 11.71 -3.04 -3.35
C LEU A 10 11.90 -4.42 -2.70
N ARG A 11 13.08 -4.63 -2.10
CA ARG A 11 13.41 -5.88 -1.40
C ARG A 11 12.59 -6.04 -0.13
N ALA A 12 12.43 -4.98 0.67
CA ALA A 12 11.59 -5.00 1.87
C ALA A 12 10.11 -5.25 1.54
N ASP A 13 9.59 -4.57 0.50
CA ASP A 13 8.24 -4.80 -0.01
C ASP A 13 8.03 -6.26 -0.42
N LEU A 14 8.94 -6.82 -1.22
CA LEU A 14 8.84 -8.23 -1.63
C LEU A 14 8.98 -9.19 -0.44
N LEU A 15 9.87 -8.88 0.52
CA LEU A 15 10.11 -9.71 1.70
C LEU A 15 8.85 -9.90 2.54
N ARG A 16 8.10 -8.81 2.80
CA ARG A 16 6.90 -8.91 3.64
C ARG A 16 5.87 -9.87 3.05
N TYR A 17 5.67 -9.83 1.73
CA TYR A 17 4.74 -10.74 1.06
C TYR A 17 5.24 -12.19 1.09
N LEU A 18 6.54 -12.41 0.85
CA LEU A 18 7.14 -13.74 0.90
C LEU A 18 7.01 -14.38 2.30
N ILE A 19 7.30 -13.64 3.37
CA ILE A 19 7.19 -14.13 4.75
C ILE A 19 5.74 -14.45 5.08
N LEU A 20 4.81 -13.54 4.82
CA LEU A 20 3.39 -13.77 5.09
C LEU A 20 2.83 -14.92 4.27
N TYR A 21 3.26 -15.08 3.02
CA TYR A 21 2.86 -16.23 2.20
C TYR A 21 3.40 -17.55 2.78
N ALA A 22 4.67 -17.61 3.16
CA ALA A 22 5.31 -18.83 3.65
C ALA A 22 4.82 -19.25 5.03
N TYR A 23 4.65 -18.29 5.95
CA TYR A 23 4.44 -18.57 7.37
C TYR A 23 3.11 -18.02 7.92
N GLY A 24 2.42 -17.16 7.17
CA GLY A 24 1.28 -16.41 7.70
C GLY A 24 1.71 -15.46 8.82
N GLY A 25 0.78 -15.19 9.72
CA GLY A 25 0.99 -14.30 10.86
C GLY A 25 0.68 -12.86 10.51
N VAL A 26 1.42 -11.94 11.14
CA VAL A 26 1.19 -10.49 11.02
C VAL A 26 2.49 -9.79 10.74
N TRP A 27 2.46 -8.92 9.74
CA TRP A 27 3.54 -8.01 9.42
C TRP A 27 3.21 -6.62 9.94
N PHE A 28 4.22 -5.96 10.52
CA PHE A 28 4.24 -4.52 10.77
C PHE A 28 5.55 -3.94 10.24
N ASP A 29 5.48 -2.80 9.57
CA ASP A 29 6.69 -2.00 9.34
C ASP A 29 7.22 -1.47 10.69
N LEU A 30 8.51 -1.11 10.72
CA LEU A 30 9.21 -0.74 11.96
C LEU A 30 8.66 0.52 12.62
N ASP A 31 7.97 1.36 11.86
CA ASP A 31 7.38 2.61 12.29
C ASP A 31 5.85 2.52 12.45
N VAL A 32 5.35 1.33 12.80
CA VAL A 32 3.96 1.10 13.19
C VAL A 32 3.83 0.87 14.70
N SER A 33 2.94 1.62 15.35
CA SER A 33 2.55 1.38 16.74
C SER A 33 1.16 0.76 16.84
N CYS A 34 1.02 -0.23 17.71
CA CYS A 34 -0.28 -0.75 18.12
C CYS A 34 -0.97 0.23 19.09
N ARG A 35 -2.29 0.27 19.02
CA ARG A 35 -3.15 0.98 19.97
C ARG A 35 -3.69 0.05 21.04
N ASP A 36 -4.65 0.54 21.81
CA ASP A 36 -5.23 -0.15 22.97
C ASP A 36 -6.06 -1.40 22.62
N ILE A 37 -6.38 -1.60 21.33
CA ILE A 37 -7.18 -2.74 20.89
C ILE A 37 -6.27 -3.91 20.52
N PRO A 38 -6.28 -5.00 21.30
CA PRO A 38 -5.38 -6.11 21.08
C PRO A 38 -5.74 -6.87 19.79
N MET A 39 -4.71 -7.41 19.14
CA MET A 39 -4.81 -8.02 17.81
C MET A 39 -5.81 -9.19 17.72
N TYR A 40 -6.00 -9.95 18.79
CA TYR A 40 -6.99 -11.02 18.83
C TYR A 40 -8.44 -10.52 18.72
N ARG A 41 -8.70 -9.22 18.92
CA ARG A 41 -10.01 -8.58 18.72
C ARG A 41 -10.19 -7.94 17.35
N TRP A 42 -9.15 -7.90 16.51
CA TRP A 42 -9.23 -7.26 15.19
C TRP A 42 -10.15 -8.02 14.23
N VAL A 43 -10.24 -9.34 14.40
CA VAL A 43 -11.15 -10.21 13.67
C VAL A 43 -12.17 -10.78 14.64
N LEU A 44 -13.45 -10.50 14.39
CA LEU A 44 -14.56 -11.09 15.12
C LEU A 44 -14.49 -12.61 15.09
N GLU A 45 -14.84 -13.25 16.19
CA GLU A 45 -14.67 -14.70 16.38
C GLU A 45 -15.36 -15.50 15.26
N GLU A 46 -16.57 -15.09 14.87
CA GLU A 46 -17.31 -15.72 13.78
C GLU A 46 -16.65 -15.60 12.39
N ARG A 47 -15.68 -14.70 12.23
CA ARG A 47 -14.96 -14.47 10.96
C ARG A 47 -13.56 -15.08 10.92
N ARG A 48 -13.00 -15.54 12.04
CA ARG A 48 -11.62 -16.09 12.10
C ARG A 48 -11.43 -17.33 11.23
N GLY A 49 -12.46 -18.18 11.12
CA GLY A 49 -12.45 -19.34 10.25
C GLY A 49 -12.44 -18.96 8.76
N ALA A 50 -13.22 -17.94 8.39
CA ALA A 50 -13.45 -17.54 7.01
C ALA A 50 -12.38 -16.61 6.43
N ALA A 51 -11.73 -15.78 7.25
CA ALA A 51 -10.69 -14.87 6.77
C ALA A 51 -9.34 -15.59 6.56
N SER A 52 -8.76 -15.46 5.38
CA SER A 52 -7.38 -15.86 5.06
C SER A 52 -6.44 -14.66 4.97
N LEU A 53 -6.99 -13.47 4.73
CA LEU A 53 -6.26 -12.21 4.62
C LEU A 53 -7.07 -11.10 5.31
N VAL A 54 -6.41 -10.27 6.11
CA VAL A 54 -7.01 -9.14 6.82
C VAL A 54 -6.27 -7.86 6.44
N LEU A 55 -7.01 -6.87 5.98
CA LEU A 55 -6.48 -5.66 5.36
C LEU A 55 -7.08 -4.42 6.01
N GLY A 56 -6.24 -3.43 6.29
CA GLY A 56 -6.70 -2.07 6.55
C GLY A 56 -6.64 -1.20 5.30
N LEU A 57 -7.34 -0.09 5.33
CA LEU A 57 -7.29 0.95 4.29
C LEU A 57 -6.16 1.93 4.62
N GLU A 58 -5.44 2.41 3.59
CA GLU A 58 -4.51 3.56 3.66
C GLU A 58 -5.22 4.84 3.26
N PHE A 59 -5.73 4.79 2.04
CA PHE A 59 -6.43 5.87 1.38
C PHE A 59 -7.81 5.36 1.04
N ASP A 60 -8.80 5.95 1.70
CA ASP A 60 -10.21 5.68 1.46
C ASP A 60 -10.85 6.98 0.97
N CYS A 61 -10.91 7.10 -0.35
CA CYS A 61 -11.43 8.25 -1.07
C CYS A 61 -12.84 7.96 -1.60
N GLU A 62 -13.64 9.01 -1.75
CA GLU A 62 -14.93 8.91 -2.43
C GLU A 62 -14.74 8.38 -3.85
N TRP A 63 -15.54 7.39 -4.23
CA TRP A 63 -15.47 6.77 -5.54
C TRP A 63 -15.61 7.80 -6.67
N GLN A 64 -14.84 7.61 -7.72
CA GLN A 64 -14.87 8.44 -8.94
C GLN A 64 -15.05 7.55 -10.16
N ASP A 65 -15.89 7.97 -11.12
CA ASP A 65 -16.21 7.19 -12.33
C ASP A 65 -15.13 7.31 -13.42
N TYR A 66 -13.88 7.00 -13.09
CA TYR A 66 -12.76 7.01 -14.03
C TYR A 66 -12.31 5.61 -14.46
N GLY A 67 -12.99 4.55 -13.99
CA GLY A 67 -12.63 3.17 -14.28
C GLY A 67 -11.28 2.72 -13.68
N ILE A 68 -10.75 3.48 -12.73
CA ILE A 68 -9.49 3.21 -12.02
C ILE A 68 -9.81 3.00 -10.54
N LEU A 69 -9.15 2.03 -9.92
CA LEU A 69 -9.22 1.82 -8.47
C LEU A 69 -8.40 2.92 -7.79
N TYR A 70 -9.01 3.82 -7.03
CA TYR A 70 -8.29 4.88 -6.31
C TYR A 70 -7.87 4.46 -4.91
N LEU A 71 -8.65 3.57 -4.29
CA LEU A 71 -8.37 3.07 -2.96
C LEU A 71 -7.05 2.30 -2.90
N GLN A 72 -6.48 2.27 -1.70
CA GLN A 72 -5.22 1.62 -1.41
C GLN A 72 -5.28 0.94 -0.05
N PHE A 73 -4.89 -0.33 0.00
CA PHE A 73 -4.71 -1.07 1.24
C PHE A 73 -3.40 -0.70 1.92
N ALA A 74 -3.40 -0.81 3.24
CA ALA A 74 -2.24 -0.58 4.05
C ALA A 74 -1.23 -1.72 3.96
N SER A 75 -0.04 -1.44 3.41
CA SER A 75 1.02 -2.45 3.27
C SER A 75 1.97 -2.57 4.46
N TRP A 76 2.00 -1.55 5.33
CA TRP A 76 2.79 -1.54 6.59
C TRP A 76 2.12 -2.34 7.71
N ALA A 77 0.92 -2.87 7.51
CA ALA A 77 0.23 -3.72 8.47
C ALA A 77 -0.64 -4.73 7.72
N ILE A 78 -0.32 -6.03 7.81
CA ILE A 78 -1.03 -7.09 7.08
C ILE A 78 -1.11 -8.33 7.98
N MET A 79 -2.28 -8.96 8.06
CA MET A 79 -2.45 -10.25 8.72
C MET A 79 -2.93 -11.29 7.70
N ALA A 80 -2.27 -12.44 7.64
CA ALA A 80 -2.57 -13.48 6.66
C ALA A 80 -2.38 -14.89 7.23
N LYS A 81 -3.12 -15.85 6.66
CA LYS A 81 -2.80 -17.28 6.78
C LYS A 81 -1.69 -17.62 5.79
N ALA A 82 -0.84 -18.59 6.15
CA ALA A 82 0.13 -19.17 5.23
C ALA A 82 -0.59 -19.72 3.99
N GLY A 83 0.03 -19.57 2.82
CA GLY A 83 -0.53 -20.02 1.55
C GLY A 83 -1.65 -19.13 0.98
N SER A 84 -1.79 -17.88 1.45
CA SER A 84 -2.80 -16.95 0.91
C SER A 84 -2.64 -16.77 -0.61
N VAL A 85 -3.68 -17.15 -1.37
CA VAL A 85 -3.71 -17.04 -2.84
C VAL A 85 -3.60 -15.59 -3.32
N HIS A 86 -4.08 -14.64 -2.51
CA HIS A 86 -3.99 -13.20 -2.81
C HIS A 86 -2.56 -12.71 -2.71
N LEU A 87 -1.81 -13.13 -1.68
CA LEU A 87 -0.40 -12.77 -1.54
C LEU A 87 0.45 -13.43 -2.62
N LEU A 88 0.18 -14.69 -2.97
CA LEU A 88 0.83 -15.33 -4.11
C LEU A 88 0.64 -14.50 -5.38
N ARG A 89 -0.58 -14.01 -5.61
CA ARG A 89 -0.85 -13.18 -6.79
C ARG A 89 -0.05 -11.87 -6.79
N VAL A 90 0.08 -11.21 -5.64
CA VAL A 90 0.91 -10.01 -5.50
C VAL A 90 2.38 -10.33 -5.81
N ILE A 91 2.92 -11.42 -5.26
CA ILE A 91 4.30 -11.86 -5.49
C ILE A 91 4.56 -12.12 -6.97
N GLU A 92 3.67 -12.85 -7.65
CA GLU A 92 3.77 -13.13 -9.09
C GLU A 92 3.76 -11.84 -9.92
N ASP A 93 2.83 -10.93 -9.62
CA ASP A 93 2.72 -9.65 -10.34
C ASP A 93 3.97 -8.78 -10.12
N ILE A 94 4.56 -8.77 -8.93
CA ILE A 94 5.84 -8.11 -8.66
C ILE A 94 6.96 -8.72 -9.49
N VAL A 95 7.06 -10.05 -9.55
CA VAL A 95 8.06 -10.76 -10.36
C VAL A 95 7.96 -10.36 -11.83
N VAL A 96 6.73 -10.31 -12.36
CA VAL A 96 6.47 -9.88 -13.75
C VAL A 96 6.89 -8.43 -13.97
N VAL A 97 6.54 -7.51 -13.06
CA VAL A 97 6.89 -6.10 -13.16
C VAL A 97 8.40 -5.89 -13.15
N LEU A 98 9.12 -6.48 -12.20
CA LEU A 98 10.56 -6.31 -12.06
C LEU A 98 11.32 -6.89 -13.26
N ASN A 99 10.93 -8.07 -13.74
CA ASN A 99 11.49 -8.63 -14.97
C ASN A 99 11.19 -7.75 -16.19
N GLY A 100 9.98 -7.19 -16.27
CA GLY A 100 9.60 -6.27 -17.34
C GLY A 100 10.43 -4.97 -17.34
N ILE A 101 10.68 -4.39 -16.17
CA ILE A 101 11.56 -3.22 -16.03
C ILE A 101 12.99 -3.59 -16.43
N ALA A 102 13.51 -4.71 -15.93
CA ALA A 102 14.86 -5.17 -16.24
C ALA A 102 15.06 -5.38 -17.76
N GLY A 103 14.10 -6.07 -18.40
CA GLY A 103 14.10 -6.29 -19.85
C GLY A 103 14.06 -4.99 -20.67
N ARG A 104 13.23 -4.01 -20.29
CA ARG A 104 13.18 -2.71 -20.97
C ARG A 104 14.48 -1.90 -20.85
N ASN A 105 15.23 -2.13 -19.78
CA ASN A 105 16.52 -1.47 -19.54
C ASN A 105 17.71 -2.33 -19.99
N ASN A 106 17.47 -3.49 -20.61
CA ASN A 106 18.51 -4.43 -21.04
C ASN A 106 19.49 -4.82 -19.92
N VAL A 107 18.97 -5.01 -18.71
CA VAL A 107 19.72 -5.47 -17.53
C VAL A 107 19.07 -6.71 -16.93
N SER A 108 19.81 -7.43 -16.08
CA SER A 108 19.20 -8.42 -15.18
C SER A 108 18.49 -7.70 -14.02
N VAL A 109 17.69 -8.44 -13.24
CA VAL A 109 17.09 -7.91 -11.99
C VAL A 109 18.16 -7.37 -11.03
N GLU A 110 19.36 -7.98 -11.02
CA GLU A 110 20.47 -7.53 -10.19
C GLU A 110 21.06 -6.19 -10.64
N GLY A 111 20.94 -5.86 -11.93
CA GLY A 111 21.36 -4.58 -12.48
C GLY A 111 20.32 -3.47 -12.36
N LEU A 112 19.16 -3.72 -11.73
CA LEU A 112 18.14 -2.68 -11.54
C LEU A 112 18.65 -1.57 -10.63
N GLN A 113 18.47 -0.33 -11.09
CA GLN A 113 18.75 0.88 -10.34
C GLN A 113 17.45 1.62 -10.03
N LEU A 114 17.43 2.39 -8.93
CA LEU A 114 16.23 3.12 -8.51
C LEU A 114 15.73 4.09 -9.61
N SER A 115 16.63 4.68 -10.39
CA SER A 115 16.31 5.56 -11.53
C SER A 115 15.52 4.86 -12.66
N MET A 116 15.55 3.53 -12.72
CA MET A 116 14.78 2.72 -13.68
C MET A 116 13.36 2.44 -13.19
N ILE A 117 13.06 2.74 -11.92
CA ILE A 117 11.78 2.49 -11.27
C ILE A 117 10.97 3.78 -11.31
N SER A 118 9.90 3.82 -12.09
CA SER A 118 9.07 5.01 -12.23
C SER A 118 8.40 5.40 -10.92
N ASP A 119 7.82 4.41 -10.23
CA ASP A 119 7.23 4.58 -8.91
C ASP A 119 7.36 3.25 -8.14
N VAL A 120 7.91 3.32 -6.93
CA VAL A 120 8.04 2.18 -6.02
C VAL A 120 6.66 1.69 -5.55
N VAL A 121 5.74 2.62 -5.31
CA VAL A 121 4.37 2.33 -4.86
C VAL A 121 3.64 1.44 -5.86
N ASP A 122 3.83 1.71 -7.15
CA ASP A 122 3.27 0.94 -8.26
C ASP A 122 4.10 -0.30 -8.64
N ALA A 123 5.39 -0.33 -8.32
CA ALA A 123 6.26 -1.45 -8.66
C ALA A 123 6.12 -2.62 -7.67
N THR A 124 6.25 -2.33 -6.38
CA THR A 124 6.28 -3.32 -5.30
C THR A 124 5.46 -2.93 -4.08
N GLY A 125 5.12 -1.65 -3.94
CA GLY A 125 4.51 -1.10 -2.73
C GLY A 125 2.99 -1.29 -2.63
N PRO A 126 2.32 -0.45 -1.82
CA PRO A 126 0.93 -0.64 -1.44
C PRO A 126 -0.05 -0.60 -2.63
N LYS A 127 0.23 0.16 -3.69
CA LYS A 127 -0.64 0.14 -4.89
C LYS A 127 -0.52 -1.16 -5.66
N LYS A 128 0.70 -1.69 -5.84
CA LYS A 128 0.92 -3.03 -6.42
C LYS A 128 0.18 -4.10 -5.64
N MET A 129 0.28 -4.08 -4.32
CA MET A 129 -0.41 -5.01 -3.44
C MET A 129 -1.92 -4.95 -3.61
N THR A 130 -2.48 -3.73 -3.60
CA THR A 130 -3.93 -3.50 -3.75
C THR A 130 -4.43 -4.08 -5.08
N LEU A 131 -3.76 -3.76 -6.19
CA LEU A 131 -4.13 -4.27 -7.50
C LEU A 131 -3.99 -5.79 -7.60
N GLY A 132 -2.96 -6.39 -7.00
CA GLY A 132 -2.76 -7.84 -6.99
C GLY A 132 -3.86 -8.58 -6.21
N ILE A 133 -4.24 -8.06 -5.04
CA ILE A 133 -5.34 -8.61 -4.23
C ILE A 133 -6.68 -8.48 -4.98
N VAL A 134 -7.00 -7.30 -5.51
CA VAL A 134 -8.24 -7.08 -6.28
C VAL A 134 -8.29 -7.99 -7.50
N LYS A 135 -7.18 -8.13 -8.23
CA LYS A 135 -7.06 -9.05 -9.38
C LYS A 135 -7.27 -10.52 -8.99
N SER A 136 -6.85 -10.92 -7.80
CA SER A 136 -7.10 -12.26 -7.26
C SER A 136 -8.60 -12.46 -6.97
N LEU A 137 -9.22 -11.50 -6.27
CA LEU A 137 -10.64 -11.51 -5.96
C LEU A 137 -11.51 -11.47 -7.23
N ASP A 138 -11.16 -10.63 -8.20
CA ASP A 138 -11.84 -10.55 -9.50
C ASP A 138 -11.98 -11.93 -10.16
N ARG A 139 -10.88 -12.69 -10.14
CA ARG A 139 -10.80 -14.02 -10.75
C ARG A 139 -11.69 -15.02 -10.01
N ILE A 140 -11.69 -14.97 -8.68
CA ILE A 140 -12.47 -15.87 -7.83
C ILE A 140 -13.98 -15.56 -7.97
N LEU A 141 -14.34 -14.29 -8.01
CA LEU A 141 -15.73 -13.84 -8.05
C LEU A 141 -16.33 -13.83 -9.46
N GLY A 142 -15.49 -13.91 -10.50
CA GLY A 142 -15.93 -13.82 -11.89
C GLY A 142 -16.48 -12.44 -12.30
N ARG A 143 -16.16 -11.39 -11.53
CA ARG A 143 -16.56 -10.00 -11.81
C ARG A 143 -15.46 -9.02 -11.43
N LYS A 144 -15.49 -7.82 -11.99
CA LYS A 144 -14.58 -6.74 -11.60
C LYS A 144 -15.05 -6.08 -10.30
N LEU A 145 -14.12 -5.93 -9.36
CA LEU A 145 -14.29 -5.09 -8.18
C LEU A 145 -13.83 -3.65 -8.46
N ASP A 146 -14.48 -2.70 -7.80
CA ASP A 146 -14.06 -1.29 -7.78
C ASP A 146 -14.08 -0.70 -6.35
N ASP A 147 -13.81 0.60 -6.20
CA ASP A 147 -13.70 1.21 -4.87
C ASP A 147 -15.01 1.08 -4.05
N ARG A 148 -16.18 0.91 -4.68
CA ARG A 148 -17.46 0.73 -3.97
C ARG A 148 -17.54 -0.63 -3.27
N ASP A 149 -16.81 -1.62 -3.78
CA ASP A 149 -16.71 -2.94 -3.18
C ASP A 149 -15.83 -2.96 -1.93
N ILE A 150 -14.84 -2.07 -1.83
CA ILE A 150 -13.76 -2.16 -0.83
C ILE A 150 -13.60 -0.93 0.07
N GLY A 151 -14.14 0.22 -0.34
CA GLY A 151 -14.05 1.51 0.36
C GLY A 151 -15.30 1.89 1.13
N GLU A 152 -15.23 3.06 1.77
CA GLU A 152 -16.30 3.66 2.56
C GLU A 152 -16.86 2.73 3.66
N LEU A 153 -15.98 1.88 4.21
CA LEU A 153 -16.37 0.83 5.15
C LEU A 153 -16.52 1.38 6.57
N ARG A 154 -17.77 1.39 7.06
CA ARG A 154 -18.09 1.64 8.48
C ARG A 154 -18.01 0.39 9.36
N ARG A 155 -18.01 -0.79 8.76
CA ARG A 155 -17.92 -2.10 9.42
C ARG A 155 -17.04 -3.02 8.58
N ALA A 156 -16.41 -3.99 9.23
CA ALA A 156 -15.57 -4.95 8.52
C ALA A 156 -16.39 -5.70 7.45
N ARG A 157 -15.83 -5.81 6.25
CA ARG A 157 -16.45 -6.47 5.10
C ARG A 157 -15.61 -7.67 4.69
N LEU A 158 -16.23 -8.84 4.62
CA LEU A 158 -15.58 -10.05 4.10
C LEU A 158 -15.95 -10.20 2.63
N ILE A 159 -14.96 -10.22 1.75
CA ILE A 159 -15.12 -10.50 0.32
C ILE A 159 -14.39 -11.81 0.05
N HIS A 160 -15.15 -12.87 -0.25
CA HIS A 160 -14.63 -14.24 -0.26
C HIS A 160 -13.95 -14.56 1.09
N ASP A 161 -12.62 -14.60 1.14
CA ASP A 161 -11.79 -14.84 2.32
C ASP A 161 -10.89 -13.65 2.68
N ALA A 162 -11.05 -12.51 2.01
CA ALA A 162 -10.37 -11.25 2.33
C ALA A 162 -11.25 -10.37 3.23
N LEU A 163 -10.84 -10.17 4.47
CA LEU A 163 -11.51 -9.32 5.44
C LEU A 163 -10.93 -7.90 5.40
N ILE A 164 -11.73 -6.95 4.96
CA ILE A 164 -11.35 -5.54 4.91
C ILE A 164 -11.90 -4.85 6.16
N LEU A 165 -11.03 -4.20 6.91
CA LEU A 165 -11.35 -3.51 8.14
C LEU A 165 -11.92 -2.11 7.88
N PRO A 166 -12.69 -1.54 8.83
CA PRO A 166 -13.23 -0.19 8.70
C PRO A 166 -12.16 0.88 8.50
N ARG A 167 -12.52 1.96 7.80
CA ARG A 167 -11.66 3.10 7.44
C ARG A 167 -10.68 3.52 8.55
N ASN A 168 -11.20 3.75 9.76
CA ASN A 168 -10.42 4.34 10.86
C ASN A 168 -9.35 3.42 11.47
N THR A 169 -9.42 2.11 11.22
CA THR A 169 -8.59 1.14 11.92
C THR A 169 -7.09 1.35 11.67
N PHE A 170 -6.71 1.71 10.45
CA PHE A 170 -5.30 1.81 10.01
C PHE A 170 -4.92 3.23 9.54
N THR A 171 -5.89 4.15 9.42
CA THR A 171 -5.69 5.52 8.93
C THR A 171 -5.81 6.60 10.02
N GLY A 172 -5.64 6.26 11.30
CA GLY A 172 -6.03 7.12 12.43
C GLY A 172 -5.54 8.58 12.39
N THR A 173 -4.48 8.88 11.64
CA THR A 173 -3.91 10.23 11.44
C THR A 173 -3.93 10.75 10.00
N GLN A 174 -4.32 9.94 9.01
CA GLN A 174 -4.11 10.21 7.58
C GLN A 174 -5.35 10.71 6.84
N ASN A 175 -6.54 10.41 7.36
CA ASN A 175 -7.75 10.81 6.68
C ASN A 175 -8.04 12.30 6.88
N VAL A 176 -7.76 13.07 5.82
CA VAL A 176 -8.19 14.47 5.65
C VAL A 176 -9.73 14.57 5.63
N PHE A 177 -10.40 13.45 5.35
CA PHE A 177 -11.85 13.30 5.35
C PHE A 177 -12.33 13.02 6.78
N LYS A 178 -12.97 14.02 7.40
CA LYS A 178 -13.73 14.04 8.68
C LYS A 178 -13.34 12.98 9.73
N LYS A 179 -12.94 13.42 10.93
CA LYS A 179 -12.81 12.59 12.15
C LYS A 179 -14.11 11.81 12.43
N GLU A 180 -14.30 10.66 11.78
CA GLU A 180 -15.34 9.73 12.17
C GLU A 180 -14.89 9.06 13.48
N LYS A 181 -15.80 8.94 14.45
CA LYS A 181 -15.53 8.17 15.66
C LYS A 181 -15.44 6.71 15.27
N GLY A 182 -14.28 6.10 15.43
CA GLY A 182 -14.08 4.68 15.25
C GLY A 182 -12.80 4.23 15.91
N ASP A 183 -12.71 2.92 16.07
CA ASP A 183 -11.55 2.27 16.66
C ASP A 183 -10.32 2.42 15.75
N VAL A 184 -9.19 2.78 16.35
CA VAL A 184 -7.89 2.81 15.68
C VAL A 184 -7.09 1.63 16.23
N PHE A 185 -6.66 0.72 15.37
CA PHE A 185 -5.92 -0.48 15.76
C PHE A 185 -4.41 -0.24 15.71
N VAL A 186 -3.96 0.50 14.70
CA VAL A 186 -2.55 0.85 14.50
C VAL A 186 -2.40 2.30 14.04
N ASN A 187 -1.25 2.89 14.34
CA ASN A 187 -0.78 4.12 13.70
C ASN A 187 0.49 3.83 12.91
N HIS A 188 0.56 4.36 11.69
CA HIS A 188 1.81 4.46 10.94
C HIS A 188 2.45 5.83 11.18
N HIS A 189 3.74 5.85 11.51
CA HIS A 189 4.46 7.06 11.90
C HIS A 189 5.14 7.79 10.74
N TYR A 190 5.17 7.17 9.55
CA TYR A 190 5.90 7.67 8.38
C TYR A 190 7.32 8.12 8.76
N ALA A 191 7.97 7.32 9.59
CA ALA A 191 9.34 7.51 10.00
C ALA A 191 10.25 6.94 8.91
N GLY A 192 10.35 7.68 7.81
CA GLY A 192 11.22 7.37 6.69
C GLY A 192 10.87 8.26 5.51
N SER A 193 11.72 9.26 5.21
CA SER A 193 11.66 9.89 3.89
C SER A 193 12.47 9.01 2.93
N LEU A 194 11.78 8.52 1.91
CA LEU A 194 12.20 7.58 0.83
C LEU A 194 13.39 8.05 -0.04
N LYS A 195 14.31 8.84 0.48
CA LYS A 195 15.18 9.66 -0.36
C LYS A 195 16.58 9.79 0.21
N ASP A 196 17.27 8.66 0.35
CA ASP A 196 18.67 8.64 -0.04
C ASP A 196 18.83 8.07 -1.46
N THR A 197 20.00 8.27 -2.07
CA THR A 197 20.32 7.79 -3.43
C THR A 197 20.32 6.26 -3.59
N PHE A 198 20.14 5.52 -2.49
CA PHE A 198 20.17 4.07 -2.45
C PHE A 198 18.82 3.46 -2.07
N GLY A 199 17.78 4.26 -1.80
CA GLY A 199 16.47 3.77 -1.35
C GLY A 199 16.42 3.37 0.12
N GLY A 200 17.36 3.88 0.94
CA GLY A 200 17.36 3.79 2.39
C GLY A 200 16.62 4.95 3.06
N GLU A 201 16.39 4.81 4.37
CA GLU A 201 15.82 5.86 5.22
C GLU A 201 16.85 7.00 5.42
N ALA A 202 16.47 8.23 5.09
CA ALA A 202 17.18 9.41 5.57
C ALA A 202 16.70 9.75 7.00
N GLU A 203 17.63 10.04 7.92
CA GLU A 203 17.28 10.44 9.28
C GLU A 203 16.35 11.67 9.28
N LYS A 204 15.26 11.60 10.07
CA LYS A 204 14.33 12.73 10.27
C LYS A 204 15.11 13.93 10.83
N GLY A 205 15.05 15.06 10.12
CA GLY A 205 15.75 16.28 10.50
C GLY A 205 17.13 16.49 9.87
N SER A 206 17.62 15.50 9.11
CA SER A 206 18.79 15.64 8.25
C SER A 206 18.61 16.77 7.23
N GLU A 207 19.72 17.32 6.77
CA GLU A 207 19.75 18.37 5.74
C GLU A 207 18.99 17.92 4.48
N ARG A 208 19.15 16.65 4.11
CA ARG A 208 18.44 15.99 3.01
C ARG A 208 16.93 15.97 3.22
N ASP A 209 16.42 15.59 4.39
CA ASP A 209 14.98 15.60 4.70
C ASP A 209 14.36 17.01 4.57
N ARG A 210 15.15 18.07 4.82
CA ARG A 210 14.73 19.47 4.65
C ARG A 210 14.65 19.86 3.18
N GLU A 211 15.65 19.51 2.37
CA GLU A 211 15.65 19.72 0.91
C GLU A 211 14.46 19.04 0.24
N ILE A 212 14.16 17.81 0.66
CA ILE A 212 13.05 17.00 0.16
C ILE A 212 11.68 17.61 0.45
N LYS A 213 11.52 18.17 1.65
CA LYS A 213 10.30 18.86 2.06
C LYS A 213 10.11 20.14 1.26
N GLU A 214 11.20 20.84 0.96
CA GLU A 214 11.17 22.05 0.15
C GLU A 214 10.82 21.75 -1.32
N GLU A 215 11.41 20.70 -1.93
CA GLU A 215 11.05 20.23 -3.28
C GLU A 215 9.55 19.90 -3.38
N LYS A 216 9.01 19.15 -2.41
CA LYS A 216 7.59 18.78 -2.37
C LYS A 216 6.67 19.98 -2.15
N ARG A 217 7.14 21.01 -1.44
CA ARG A 217 6.41 22.28 -1.27
C ARG A 217 6.31 23.02 -2.59
N VAL A 218 7.44 23.17 -3.29
CA VAL A 218 7.53 23.84 -4.60
C VAL A 218 6.68 23.12 -5.65
N GLU A 219 6.70 21.78 -5.67
CA GLU A 219 5.88 20.99 -6.59
C GLU A 219 4.37 21.15 -6.32
N ARG A 220 3.95 21.12 -5.05
CA ARG A 220 2.55 21.38 -4.67
C ARG A 220 2.09 22.79 -5.04
N GLU A 221 2.93 23.79 -4.82
CA GLU A 221 2.63 25.18 -5.21
C GLU A 221 2.55 25.34 -6.74
N GLY A 222 3.42 24.65 -7.48
CA GLY A 222 3.36 24.59 -8.95
C GLY A 222 2.08 23.95 -9.48
N ILE A 223 1.62 22.86 -8.86
CA ILE A 223 0.36 22.18 -9.21
C ILE A 223 -0.85 23.08 -8.89
N LEU A 224 -0.88 23.71 -7.71
CA LEU A 224 -1.95 24.65 -7.35
C LEU A 224 -1.99 25.87 -8.30
N GLY A 225 -0.83 26.41 -8.67
CA GLY A 225 -0.72 27.54 -9.59
C GLY A 225 -1.12 27.20 -11.03
N LYS A 226 -0.87 25.97 -11.49
CA LYS A 226 -1.41 25.49 -12.78
C LYS A 226 -2.93 25.31 -12.74
N ARG A 227 -3.46 24.81 -11.61
CA ARG A 227 -4.91 24.60 -11.44
C ARG A 227 -5.70 25.92 -11.37
N ARG A 228 -5.15 26.97 -10.73
CA ARG A 228 -5.73 28.32 -10.75
C ARG A 228 -5.77 28.92 -12.15
N ARG A 229 -4.66 28.86 -12.89
CA ARG A 229 -4.61 29.36 -14.28
C ARG A 229 -5.58 28.65 -15.21
N LEU A 230 -5.81 27.35 -15.01
CA LEU A 230 -6.78 26.60 -15.81
C LEU A 230 -8.22 27.06 -15.54
N ILE A 231 -8.54 27.44 -14.29
CA ILE A 231 -9.86 27.98 -13.91
C ILE A 231 -10.06 29.38 -14.48
N ASP A 232 -9.02 30.23 -14.45
CA ASP A 232 -9.06 31.59 -14.99
C ASP A 232 -9.09 31.66 -16.54
N THR A 233 -8.91 30.52 -17.23
CA THR A 233 -9.01 30.44 -18.70
C THR A 233 -10.37 29.91 -19.15
N ILE A 234 -11.18 29.37 -18.22
CA ILE A 234 -12.48 28.74 -18.50
C ILE A 234 -13.65 29.69 -18.13
N PHE A 235 -13.37 30.78 -17.41
CA PHE A 235 -14.29 31.90 -17.15
C PHE A 235 -13.70 33.21 -17.67
#